data_AF-A0A7Z9XGU6-F1
#
_entry.id   AF-A0A7Z9XGU6-F1
#
_cell.length_a   1.000
_cell.length_b   1.000
_cell.length_c   1.000
_cell.angle_alpha   90.00
_cell.angle_beta   90.00
_cell.angle_gamma   90.00
#
_symmetry.space_group_name_H-M   'P 1'
#
loop_
_entity.id
_entity.type
_entity.pdbx_description
1 polymer ?
#
loop_
_entity_poly.entity_id
_entity_poly.type
_entity_poly.pdbx_seq_one_letter_code
_entity_poly.pdbx_strand_id
1 'polypeptide(L)' 'MLEDLALKPMVNLGMRLGEGTGAAFGLSILAAASRVAREMLTFDEAEVSDPDSRGEWP' A
#
# COMPACT_ATOMS: atom_id res chain seq x y z
N MET A 1 -2.61 23.35 -1.57
CA MET A 1 -3.28 22.44 -2.53
C MET A 1 -3.57 21.07 -1.94
N LEU A 2 -2.58 20.20 -1.66
CA LEU A 2 -2.88 18.87 -1.10
C LEU A 2 -3.44 18.93 0.33
N GLU A 3 -2.96 19.88 1.13
CA GLU A 3 -3.51 20.18 2.46
C GLU A 3 -4.98 20.63 2.39
N ASP A 4 -5.32 21.48 1.42
CA ASP A 4 -6.71 21.93 1.18
C ASP A 4 -7.64 20.79 0.77
N LEU A 5 -7.07 19.74 0.17
CA LEU A 5 -7.77 18.50 -0.18
C LEU A 5 -7.73 17.46 0.95
N ALA A 6 -7.07 17.76 2.07
CA ALA A 6 -6.79 16.83 3.17
C ALA A 6 -6.12 15.51 2.72
N LEU A 7 -5.24 15.58 1.72
CA LEU A 7 -4.53 14.43 1.17
C LEU A 7 -3.07 14.39 1.63
N LYS A 8 -2.61 13.23 2.11
CA LYS A 8 -1.20 12.94 2.38
C LYS A 8 -0.58 12.17 1.21
N PRO A 9 0.52 12.66 0.60
CA PRO A 9 1.23 11.91 -0.44
C PRO A 9 1.71 10.55 0.09
N MET A 10 1.54 9.50 -0.70
CA MET A 10 2.06 8.16 -0.37
C MET A 10 3.58 8.06 -0.54
N VAL A 11 4.15 8.81 -1.49
CA VAL A 11 5.58 8.79 -1.82
C VAL A 11 6.11 10.20 -2.08
N ASN A 12 7.40 10.42 -1.83
CA ASN A 12 8.13 11.62 -2.21
C ASN A 12 9.37 11.24 -3.01
N LEU A 13 9.29 11.41 -4.33
CA LEU A 13 10.34 11.02 -5.28
C LEU A 13 11.13 12.23 -5.83
N GLY A 14 10.84 13.45 -5.38
CA GLY A 14 11.45 14.68 -5.93
C GLY A 14 11.12 14.94 -7.40
N MET A 15 10.07 14.31 -7.94
CA MET A 15 9.64 14.48 -9.33
C MET A 15 9.06 15.88 -9.57
N ARG A 16 9.44 16.48 -10.70
CA ARG A 16 9.00 17.83 -11.10
C ARG A 16 8.74 17.99 -12.60
N LEU A 17 8.63 16.86 -13.31
CA LEU A 17 8.35 16.85 -14.75
C LEU A 17 6.90 17.28 -15.04
N GLY A 18 5.95 16.87 -14.20
CA GLY A 18 4.53 17.14 -14.43
C GLY A 18 3.91 16.15 -15.42
N GLU A 19 3.03 16.64 -16.29
CA GLU A 19 2.38 15.88 -17.38
C GLU A 19 1.67 14.59 -16.94
N GLY A 20 1.30 14.49 -15.66
CA GLY A 20 0.69 13.29 -15.09
C GLY A 20 1.66 12.14 -14.81
N THR A 21 2.96 12.32 -14.96
CA THR A 21 3.96 11.26 -14.71
C THR A 21 3.91 10.69 -13.28
N GLY A 22 3.66 11.53 -12.27
CA GLY A 22 3.42 11.09 -10.90
C GLY A 22 2.13 10.27 -10.74
N ALA A 23 1.08 10.60 -11.50
CA ALA A 23 -0.17 9.84 -11.50
C ALA A 23 0.00 8.49 -12.21
N ALA A 24 0.71 8.45 -13.34
CA ALA A 24 1.06 7.21 -14.04
C ALA A 24 1.85 6.25 -13.15
N PHE A 25 2.81 6.76 -12.36
CA PHE A 25 3.47 5.97 -11.34
C PHE A 25 2.49 5.51 -10.23
N GLY A 26 1.64 6.41 -9.73
CA GLY A 26 0.63 6.09 -8.72
C GLY A 26 -0.33 4.96 -9.12
N LEU A 27 -0.65 4.84 -10.41
CA LEU A 27 -1.49 3.73 -10.93
C LEU A 27 -0.86 2.36 -10.69
N SER A 28 0.48 2.25 -10.72
CA SER A 28 1.17 0.99 -10.42
C SER A 28 1.01 0.59 -8.95
N ILE A 29 1.08 1.55 -8.02
CA ILE A 29 0.83 1.32 -6.59
C ILE A 29 -0.63 0.88 -6.38
N LEU A 30 -1.58 1.57 -7.01
CA LEU A 30 -3.00 1.22 -6.90
C LEU A 30 -3.28 -0.19 -7.44
N ALA A 31 -2.66 -0.57 -8.56
CA ALA A 31 -2.79 -1.91 -9.12
C ALA A 31 -2.21 -2.98 -8.18
N ALA A 32 -1.05 -2.73 -7.57
CA ALA A 32 -0.46 -3.62 -6.57
C ALA A 32 -1.36 -3.77 -5.34
N ALA A 33 -1.90 -2.67 -4.80
CA ALA A 33 -2.83 -2.69 -3.68
C ALA A 33 -4.11 -3.48 -4.01
N SER A 34 -4.66 -3.31 -5.22
CA SER A 34 -5.82 -4.07 -5.68
C SER A 34 -5.56 -5.58 -5.77
N ARG A 35 -4.34 -5.98 -6.18
CA ARG A 35 -3.94 -7.39 -6.19
C ARG A 35 -3.79 -7.93 -4.78
N VAL A 36 -3.09 -7.21 -3.91
CA VAL A 36 -2.96 -7.58 -2.49
C VAL A 36 -4.32 -7.85 -1.87
N ALA A 37 -5.28 -6.93 -2.06
CA ALA A 37 -6.61 -7.07 -1.49
C ALA A 37 -7.44 -8.25 -2.05
N ARG A 38 -7.13 -8.77 -3.25
CA ARG A 38 -7.90 -9.85 -3.91
C ARG A 38 -7.19 -11.20 -3.92
N GLU A 39 -5.87 -11.20 -3.90
CA GLU A 39 -5.03 -12.35 -4.23
C GLU A 39 -4.20 -12.82 -3.03
N MET A 40 -4.05 -12.01 -1.96
CA MET A 40 -3.45 -12.51 -0.73
C MET A 40 -4.41 -13.41 0.02
N LEU A 41 -3.92 -14.60 0.36
CA LEU A 41 -4.59 -15.51 1.27
C LEU A 41 -4.68 -14.88 2.68
N THR A 42 -5.78 -15.17 3.36
CA THR A 42 -5.89 -14.94 4.80
C THR A 42 -4.95 -15.88 5.57
N PHE A 43 -4.73 -15.60 6.86
CA PHE A 43 -3.88 -16.46 7.70
C PHE A 43 -4.40 -17.89 7.79
N ASP A 44 -5.72 -18.07 7.89
CA ASP A 44 -6.36 -19.39 7.93
C ASP A 44 -6.16 -20.15 6.62
N GLU A 45 -6.34 -19.50 5.47
CA GLU A 45 -6.15 -20.10 4.14
C GLU A 45 -4.68 -20.43 3.84
N ALA A 46 -3.75 -19.65 4.40
CA ALA A 46 -2.32 -19.89 4.29
C ALA A 46 -1.77 -20.84 5.37
N GLU A 47 -2.63 -21.37 6.25
CA GLU A 47 -2.29 -22.23 7.39
C GLU A 47 -1.17 -21.64 8.28
N VAL A 48 -1.17 -20.31 8.45
CA VAL A 48 -0.20 -19.62 9.30
C VAL A 48 -0.57 -19.82 10.76
N SER A 49 0.35 -20.37 11.55
CA SER A 49 0.13 -20.56 12.99
C SER A 49 0.02 -19.21 13.71
N ASP A 50 -0.98 -19.07 14.57
CA ASP A 50 -1.24 -17.83 15.32
C ASP A 50 -0.03 -17.48 16.21
N PRO A 51 0.60 -16.30 16.05
CA PRO A 51 1.72 -15.89 16.89
C PRO A 51 1.36 -15.81 18.38
N ASP A 52 0.07 -15.68 18.74
CA ASP A 52 -0.36 -15.55 20.14
C ASP A 52 -0.19 -16.83 20.98
N SER A 53 0.17 -17.96 20.36
CA SER A 53 0.53 -19.19 21.09
C SER A 53 1.93 -19.14 21.72
N ARG A 54 2.73 -18.11 21.41
CA ARG A 54 3.98 -17.78 22.09
C ARG A 54 3.98 -16.28 22.32
N GLY A 55 3.55 -15.88 23.52
CA GLY A 55 3.57 -14.49 23.95
C GLY A 55 4.89 -13.80 23.62
N GLU A 56 4.77 -12.51 23.28
CA GLU A 56 5.81 -11.58 22.85
C GLU A 56 6.01 -11.51 21.32
N TRP A 57 5.12 -10.75 20.67
CA TRP A 57 5.50 -9.95 19.50
C TRP A 57 5.81 -8.52 20.00
N PRO A 58 6.93 -7.88 19.63
CA PRO A 58 7.22 -6.51 20.06
C PRO A 58 6.25 -5.49 19.47
#